data_AF-U4QFH2-F1
#
_entry.id   AF-U4QFH2-F1
#
_cell.length_a   1.000
_cell.length_b   1.000
_cell.length_c   1.000
_cell.angle_alpha   90.00
_cell.angle_beta   90.00
_cell.angle_gamma   90.00
#
_symmetry.space_group_name_H-M   'P 1'
#
loop_
_entity.id
_entity.type
_entity.pdbx_description
1 polymer ?
#
loop_
_entity_poly.entity_id
_entity_poly.type
_entity_poly.pdbx_seq_one_letter_code
_entity_poly.pdbx_strand_id
1 'polypeptide(L)'
;MTRKIVNRTLEDNQKKENYIFISDIHGNLETIDLIEQAKKDNPLAQLVTGGDYIDGREHVKEVLDYLMDQKNQGAIVLLGNHEQMMLNFADGIEHQNGIWFYNGGGKTLTNIFGRTLLPEEVRESKYYRFLKSCPTMYDTPQIILVHAGVRPDEKYNDPATYNKEVYGLKFDYDFYRIWAREGILVF
;
A
#
# COMPACT_ATOMS: atom_id res chain seq x y z
N MET A 1 18.29 18.27 2.43
CA MET A 1 17.92 16.87 2.73
C MET A 1 17.01 16.38 1.60
N THR A 2 17.24 15.20 1.04
CA THR A 2 16.62 14.79 -0.23
C THR A 2 15.85 13.48 -0.06
N ARG A 3 14.52 13.56 -0.13
CA ARG A 3 13.65 12.41 -0.41
C ARG A 3 13.69 12.14 -1.90
N LYS A 4 13.80 10.88 -2.31
CA LYS A 4 13.72 10.48 -3.72
C LYS A 4 13.01 9.14 -3.86
N ILE A 5 12.38 8.92 -5.01
CA ILE A 5 11.81 7.63 -5.34
C ILE A 5 12.79 6.88 -6.24
N VAL A 6 13.22 5.70 -5.82
CA VAL A 6 14.06 4.77 -6.58
C VAL A 6 13.34 3.43 -6.61
N ASN A 7 13.00 2.91 -7.78
CA ASN A 7 12.34 1.59 -7.91
C ASN A 7 11.10 1.41 -7.01
N ARG A 8 10.24 2.44 -6.94
CA ARG A 8 9.04 2.51 -6.06
C ARG A 8 9.35 2.51 -4.55
N THR A 9 10.61 2.60 -4.15
CA THR A 9 11.04 2.89 -2.77
C THR A 9 11.14 4.39 -2.59
N LEU A 10 10.49 4.93 -1.56
CA LEU A 10 10.80 6.26 -1.07
C LEU A 10 12.03 6.16 -0.14
N GLU A 11 13.17 6.63 -0.61
CA GLU A 11 14.37 6.76 0.21
C GLU A 11 14.39 8.13 0.91
N ASP A 12 14.60 8.12 2.22
CA ASP A 12 14.73 9.32 3.04
C ASP A 12 15.91 9.20 3.99
N ASN A 13 16.95 10.02 3.78
CA ASN A 13 18.16 10.00 4.60
C ASN A 13 17.97 10.69 5.97
N GLN A 14 16.76 11.15 6.30
CA GLN A 14 16.47 11.75 7.58
C GLN A 14 16.17 10.70 8.64
N LYS A 15 16.78 10.87 9.82
CA LYS A 15 16.32 10.22 11.02
C LYS A 15 15.00 10.87 11.47
N LYS A 16 14.00 10.04 11.76
CA LYS A 16 12.79 10.44 12.51
C LYS A 16 12.85 9.78 13.88
N GLU A 17 12.34 10.50 14.88
CA GLU A 17 12.28 10.00 16.25
C GLU A 17 11.10 9.02 16.42
N ASN A 18 9.93 9.38 15.92
CA ASN A 18 8.70 8.59 16.08
C ASN A 18 7.93 8.45 14.76
N TYR A 19 7.27 7.30 14.61
CA TYR A 19 6.36 7.00 13.52
C TYR A 19 5.01 6.57 14.09
N ILE A 20 3.93 6.93 13.37
CA ILE A 20 2.64 6.26 13.50
C ILE A 20 2.53 5.39 12.26
N PHE A 21 2.49 4.07 12.46
CA PHE A 21 2.36 3.11 11.36
C PHE A 21 1.05 2.33 11.48
N ILE A 22 0.33 2.20 10.38
CA ILE A 22 -0.92 1.45 10.32
C ILE A 22 -1.16 0.88 8.92
N SER A 23 -1.64 -0.35 8.82
CA SER A 23 -1.95 -1.03 7.55
C SER A 23 -3.35 -1.63 7.62
N ASP A 24 -3.81 -2.16 6.49
CA ASP A 24 -4.94 -3.08 6.38
C ASP A 24 -6.24 -2.45 6.88
N ILE A 25 -6.47 -1.22 6.42
CA ILE A 25 -7.66 -0.42 6.78
C ILE A 25 -8.91 -1.04 6.16
N HIS A 26 -8.83 -1.54 4.93
CA HIS A 26 -9.92 -2.25 4.24
C HIS A 26 -11.31 -1.57 4.40
N GLY A 27 -11.39 -0.25 4.23
CA GLY A 27 -12.63 0.51 4.39
C GLY A 27 -13.14 0.64 5.84
N ASN A 28 -12.31 0.44 6.87
CA ASN A 28 -12.70 0.58 8.28
C ASN A 28 -12.57 2.03 8.77
N LEU A 29 -13.68 2.69 9.08
CA LEU A 29 -13.69 4.05 9.60
C LEU A 29 -13.15 4.17 11.03
N GLU A 30 -13.32 3.13 11.86
CA GLU A 30 -12.79 3.15 13.24
C GLU A 30 -11.26 3.32 13.24
N THR A 31 -10.60 2.79 12.21
CA THR A 31 -9.15 2.97 12.02
C THR A 31 -8.77 4.43 11.79
N ILE A 32 -9.61 5.24 11.14
CA ILE A 32 -9.37 6.68 10.97
C ILE A 32 -9.39 7.38 12.32
N ASP A 33 -10.35 7.04 13.19
CA ASP A 33 -10.44 7.63 14.53
C ASP A 33 -9.19 7.30 15.36
N LEU A 34 -8.66 6.08 15.25
CA LEU A 34 -7.41 5.67 15.88
C LEU A 34 -6.21 6.46 15.35
N ILE A 35 -6.13 6.71 14.04
CA ILE A 35 -5.05 7.52 13.45
C ILE A 35 -5.11 8.95 13.97
N GLU A 36 -6.30 9.57 13.99
CA GLU A 36 -6.47 10.94 14.48
C GLU A 36 -6.16 11.06 15.97
N GLN A 37 -6.53 10.06 16.78
CA GLN A 37 -6.14 10.02 18.18
C GLN A 37 -4.62 9.87 18.34
N ALA A 38 -3.98 8.94 17.63
CA ALA A 38 -2.53 8.75 17.67
C ALA A 38 -1.75 10.00 17.26
N LYS A 39 -2.25 10.74 16.25
CA LYS A 39 -1.68 12.04 15.82
C LYS A 39 -1.79 13.11 16.89
N LYS A 40 -2.90 13.16 17.64
CA LYS A 40 -3.05 14.10 18.77
C LYS A 40 -2.08 13.78 19.90
N ASP A 41 -1.92 12.49 20.20
CA ASP A 41 -1.02 12.02 21.25
C ASP A 41 0.46 12.17 20.84
N ASN A 42 0.76 12.14 19.53
CA ASN A 42 2.11 12.20 18.98
C ASN A 42 2.22 13.21 17.81
N PRO A 43 2.07 14.53 18.06
CA PRO A 43 1.94 15.54 17.01
C PRO A 43 3.17 15.72 16.12
N LEU A 44 4.34 15.23 16.55
CA LEU A 44 5.59 15.30 15.80
C LEU A 44 5.94 13.98 15.09
N ALA A 45 5.14 12.92 15.27
CA ALA A 45 5.39 11.64 14.63
C ALA A 45 5.06 11.68 13.13
N GLN A 46 5.85 10.99 12.32
CA GLN A 46 5.56 10.82 10.90
C GLN A 46 4.49 9.74 10.72
N LEU A 47 3.32 10.12 10.18
CA LEU A 47 2.32 9.14 9.76
C LEU A 47 2.82 8.40 8.51
N VAL A 48 2.78 7.07 8.58
CA VAL A 48 3.07 6.15 7.47
C VAL A 48 1.96 5.11 7.41
N THR A 49 1.27 4.98 6.29
CA THR A 49 0.25 3.94 6.10
C THR A 49 0.82 2.81 5.23
N GLY A 50 0.54 1.56 5.62
CA GLY A 50 1.22 0.36 5.14
C GLY A 50 0.67 -0.25 3.85
N GLY A 51 -0.58 0.02 3.50
CA GLY A 51 -1.27 -0.59 2.36
C GLY A 51 -2.62 -1.18 2.76
N ASP A 52 -3.29 -1.81 1.80
CA ASP A 52 -4.55 -2.55 1.98
C ASP A 52 -5.68 -1.68 2.55
N TYR A 53 -6.01 -0.65 1.78
CA TYR A 53 -7.05 0.33 2.10
C TYR A 53 -8.40 -0.06 1.49
N ILE A 54 -8.35 -0.73 0.34
CA ILE A 54 -9.52 -1.17 -0.42
C ILE A 54 -9.89 -2.61 -0.09
N ASP A 55 -10.94 -3.15 -0.72
CA ASP A 55 -11.32 -4.56 -0.65
C ASP A 55 -11.62 -5.06 0.76
N GLY A 56 -12.78 -4.70 1.30
CA GLY A 56 -13.22 -5.20 2.60
C GLY A 56 -14.60 -4.68 3.00
N ARG A 57 -14.61 -3.68 3.88
CA ARG A 57 -15.82 -3.00 4.37
C ARG A 57 -16.32 -1.96 3.37
N GLU A 58 -17.42 -1.31 3.69
CA GLU A 58 -18.16 -0.46 2.76
C GLU A 58 -17.55 0.95 2.59
N HIS A 59 -16.76 1.42 3.55
CA HIS A 59 -16.28 2.82 3.55
C HIS A 59 -14.94 3.02 2.83
N VAL A 60 -14.70 2.26 1.75
CA VAL A 60 -13.45 2.34 0.97
C VAL A 60 -13.25 3.74 0.39
N LYS A 61 -14.33 4.38 -0.08
CA LYS A 61 -14.25 5.71 -0.68
C LYS A 61 -13.78 6.75 0.33
N GLU A 62 -14.35 6.72 1.53
CA GLU A 62 -14.04 7.61 2.64
C GLU A 62 -12.60 7.41 3.12
N VAL A 63 -12.14 6.16 3.22
CA VAL A 63 -10.75 5.85 3.56
C VAL A 63 -9.79 6.40 2.52
N LEU A 64 -10.05 6.17 1.22
CA LEU A 64 -9.17 6.70 0.17
C LEU A 64 -9.15 8.23 0.11
N ASP A 65 -10.31 8.88 0.27
CA ASP A 65 -10.39 10.34 0.32
C ASP A 65 -9.60 10.89 1.53
N TYR A 66 -9.73 10.26 2.71
CA TYR A 66 -8.94 10.61 3.90
C TYR A 66 -7.43 10.46 3.66
N LEU A 67 -6.98 9.34 3.07
CA LEU A 67 -5.56 9.09 2.80
C LEU A 67 -4.97 10.06 1.77
N MET A 68 -5.76 10.49 0.78
CA MET A 68 -5.38 11.55 -0.15
C MET A 68 -5.10 12.86 0.61
N ASP A 69 -5.97 13.23 1.54
CA ASP A 69 -5.79 14.43 2.37
C ASP A 69 -4.59 14.31 3.32
N GLN A 70 -4.38 13.15 3.94
CA GLN A 70 -3.20 12.91 4.78
C GLN A 70 -1.90 13.00 3.97
N LYS A 71 -1.88 12.45 2.74
CA LYS A 71 -0.71 12.57 1.84
C LYS A 71 -0.39 14.03 1.53
N ASN A 72 -1.41 14.85 1.28
CA ASN A 72 -1.24 16.30 1.07
C ASN A 72 -0.69 17.02 2.31
N GLN A 73 -0.94 16.49 3.50
CA GLN A 73 -0.40 16.99 4.78
C GLN A 73 0.98 16.42 5.11
N GLY A 74 1.56 15.58 4.24
CA GLY A 74 2.91 15.03 4.39
C GLY A 74 2.99 13.62 4.96
N ALA A 75 1.85 12.90 5.09
CA ALA A 75 1.87 11.48 5.39
C ALA A 75 2.50 10.67 4.25
N ILE A 76 3.16 9.57 4.59
CA ILE A 76 3.67 8.61 3.61
C ILE A 76 2.65 7.50 3.43
N VAL A 77 2.05 7.40 2.24
CA VAL A 77 1.06 6.36 1.93
C VAL A 77 1.71 5.29 1.09
N LEU A 78 1.83 4.08 1.61
CA LEU A 78 2.37 2.91 0.90
C LEU A 78 1.26 2.12 0.21
N LEU A 79 1.63 1.27 -0.75
CA LEU A 79 0.71 0.35 -1.42
C LEU A 79 0.78 -1.04 -0.80
N GLY A 80 -0.39 -1.67 -0.60
CA GLY A 80 -0.53 -3.08 -0.30
C GLY A 80 -0.78 -3.91 -1.57
N ASN A 81 -1.03 -5.21 -1.39
CA ASN A 81 -1.35 -6.09 -2.53
C ASN A 81 -2.71 -5.75 -3.15
N HIS A 82 -3.69 -5.30 -2.36
CA HIS A 82 -5.01 -4.99 -2.89
C HIS A 82 -4.97 -3.80 -3.85
N GLU A 83 -4.28 -2.71 -3.50
CA GLU A 83 -4.08 -1.60 -4.42
C GLU A 83 -3.27 -2.02 -5.66
N GLN A 84 -2.27 -2.89 -5.50
CA GLN A 84 -1.51 -3.40 -6.64
C GLN A 84 -2.39 -4.23 -7.59
N MET A 85 -3.30 -5.06 -7.07
CA MET A 85 -4.28 -5.80 -7.88
C MET A 85 -5.20 -4.85 -8.66
N MET A 86 -5.70 -3.78 -8.02
CA MET A 86 -6.48 -2.74 -8.70
C MET A 86 -5.69 -2.08 -9.84
N LEU A 87 -4.42 -1.72 -9.60
CA LEU A 87 -3.56 -1.13 -10.61
C LEU A 87 -3.30 -2.11 -11.77
N ASN A 88 -3.05 -3.38 -11.47
CA ASN A 88 -2.80 -4.41 -12.49
C ASN A 88 -4.05 -4.69 -13.34
N PHE A 89 -5.24 -4.70 -12.72
CA PHE A 89 -6.51 -4.76 -13.43
C PHE A 89 -6.66 -3.58 -14.39
N ALA A 90 -6.48 -2.35 -13.89
CA ALA A 90 -6.61 -1.14 -14.69
C ALA A 90 -5.56 -1.05 -15.81
N ASP A 91 -4.37 -1.64 -15.62
CA ASP A 91 -3.28 -1.67 -16.59
C ASP A 91 -3.38 -2.86 -17.57
N GLY A 92 -4.29 -3.81 -17.34
CA GLY A 92 -4.47 -4.99 -18.19
C GLY A 92 -3.32 -6.02 -18.07
N ILE A 93 -2.66 -6.06 -16.91
CA ILE A 93 -1.47 -6.88 -16.63
C ILE A 93 -1.68 -7.82 -15.43
N GLU A 94 -2.92 -8.24 -15.18
CA GLU A 94 -3.20 -9.21 -14.13
C GLU A 94 -2.43 -10.51 -14.38
N HIS A 95 -1.76 -11.02 -13.34
CA HIS A 95 -1.04 -12.31 -13.42
C HIS A 95 -2.00 -13.50 -13.54
N GLN A 96 -3.22 -13.35 -13.01
CA GLN A 96 -4.32 -14.28 -13.15
C GLN A 96 -5.58 -13.47 -13.46
N ASN A 97 -6.25 -13.80 -14.57
CA ASN A 97 -7.44 -13.08 -15.02
C ASN A 97 -8.50 -12.98 -13.92
N GLY A 98 -8.88 -11.74 -13.58
CA GLY A 98 -9.93 -11.46 -12.60
C GLY A 98 -9.56 -11.74 -11.14
N ILE A 99 -8.28 -11.95 -10.81
CA ILE A 99 -7.82 -12.23 -9.44
C ILE A 99 -8.27 -11.14 -8.46
N TRP A 100 -8.28 -9.88 -8.88
CA TRP A 100 -8.73 -8.79 -8.02
C TRP A 100 -10.20 -8.93 -7.62
N PHE A 101 -11.06 -9.38 -8.55
CA PHE A 101 -12.49 -9.54 -8.29
C PHE A 101 -12.78 -10.67 -7.29
N TYR A 102 -11.98 -11.74 -7.30
CA TYR A 102 -12.05 -12.78 -6.26
C TYR A 102 -11.66 -12.26 -4.87
N ASN A 103 -10.82 -11.23 -4.82
CA ASN A 103 -10.36 -10.59 -3.59
C ASN A 103 -11.17 -9.35 -3.18
N GLY A 104 -12.34 -9.12 -3.78
CA GLY A 104 -13.25 -8.03 -3.38
C GLY A 104 -13.28 -6.81 -4.29
N GLY A 105 -12.51 -6.79 -5.39
CA GLY A 105 -12.42 -5.65 -6.31
C GLY A 105 -13.77 -5.16 -6.84
N GLY A 106 -14.72 -6.06 -7.12
CA GLY A 106 -16.07 -5.68 -7.54
C GLY A 106 -16.85 -4.89 -6.49
N LYS A 107 -16.68 -5.22 -5.20
CA LYS A 107 -17.25 -4.45 -4.09
C LYS A 107 -16.56 -3.10 -3.98
N THR A 108 -15.24 -3.05 -4.07
CA THR A 108 -14.48 -1.79 -4.08
C THR A 108 -14.98 -0.83 -5.15
N LEU A 109 -15.11 -1.30 -6.39
CA LEU A 109 -15.61 -0.47 -7.49
C LEU A 109 -17.03 0.03 -7.22
N THR A 110 -17.90 -0.84 -6.71
CA THR A 110 -19.28 -0.45 -6.37
C THR A 110 -19.34 0.56 -5.24
N ASN A 111 -18.51 0.45 -4.21
CA ASN A 111 -18.47 1.39 -3.08
C ASN A 111 -17.91 2.75 -3.50
N ILE A 112 -16.92 2.79 -4.39
CA ILE A 112 -16.31 4.03 -4.86
C ILE A 112 -17.18 4.73 -5.93
N PHE A 113 -17.71 3.97 -6.89
CA PHE A 113 -18.31 4.51 -8.13
C PHE A 113 -19.81 4.19 -8.29
N GLY A 114 -20.42 3.44 -7.37
CA GLY A 114 -21.82 3.00 -7.46
C GLY A 114 -22.08 1.89 -8.48
N ARG A 115 -21.04 1.42 -9.19
CA ARG A 115 -21.10 0.33 -10.18
C ARG A 115 -19.72 -0.29 -10.39
N THR A 116 -19.70 -1.42 -11.08
CA THR A 116 -18.46 -1.96 -11.64
C THR A 116 -18.00 -1.12 -12.85
N LEU A 117 -16.68 -1.07 -13.06
CA LEU A 117 -16.01 -0.32 -14.10
C LEU A 117 -15.17 -1.24 -15.00
N LEU A 118 -14.99 -0.84 -16.25
CA LEU A 118 -13.97 -1.42 -17.14
C LEU A 118 -12.56 -0.91 -16.75
N PRO A 119 -11.49 -1.64 -17.12
CA PRO A 119 -10.11 -1.25 -16.79
C PRO A 119 -9.74 0.21 -17.11
N GLU A 120 -10.12 0.68 -18.29
CA GLU A 120 -9.87 2.05 -18.76
C GLU A 120 -10.57 3.10 -17.90
N GLU A 121 -11.80 2.83 -17.46
CA GLU A 121 -12.56 3.73 -16.58
C GLU A 121 -11.90 3.81 -15.20
N VAL A 122 -11.37 2.70 -14.68
CA VAL A 122 -10.60 2.69 -13.43
C VAL A 122 -9.33 3.53 -13.59
N ARG A 123 -8.61 3.38 -14.70
CA ARG A 123 -7.38 4.12 -15.00
C ARG A 123 -7.59 5.64 -15.06
N GLU A 124 -8.76 6.09 -15.52
CA GLU A 124 -9.14 7.50 -15.57
C GLU A 124 -9.55 8.08 -14.20
N SER A 125 -9.75 7.24 -13.19
CA SER A 125 -10.17 7.69 -11.87
C SER A 125 -9.08 8.45 -11.10
N LYS A 126 -9.49 9.37 -10.22
CA LYS A 126 -8.56 10.04 -9.29
C LYS A 126 -7.89 9.05 -8.33
N TYR A 127 -8.58 7.96 -7.97
CA TYR A 127 -8.10 6.94 -7.06
C TYR A 127 -6.97 6.12 -7.68
N TYR A 128 -7.10 5.72 -8.95
CA TYR A 128 -5.99 5.08 -9.68
C TYR A 128 -4.76 5.99 -9.72
N ARG A 129 -4.91 7.26 -10.11
CA ARG A 129 -3.78 8.21 -10.17
C ARG A 129 -3.11 8.39 -8.80
N PHE A 130 -3.92 8.50 -7.75
CA PHE A 130 -3.43 8.59 -6.38
C PHE A 130 -2.61 7.35 -6.01
N LEU A 131 -3.19 6.15 -6.15
CA LEU A 131 -2.54 4.89 -5.80
C LEU A 131 -1.27 4.66 -6.64
N LYS A 132 -1.31 4.93 -7.95
CA LYS A 132 -0.14 4.81 -8.84
C LYS A 132 1.03 5.69 -8.40
N SER A 133 0.75 6.82 -7.73
CA SER A 133 1.76 7.75 -7.21
C SER A 133 2.32 7.34 -5.83
N CYS A 134 1.82 6.28 -5.21
CA CYS A 134 2.27 5.83 -3.90
C CYS A 134 3.47 4.87 -4.04
N PRO A 135 4.52 5.02 -3.21
CA PRO A 135 5.61 4.06 -3.15
C PRO A 135 5.14 2.73 -2.53
N THR A 136 5.94 1.68 -2.70
CA THR A 136 5.72 0.37 -2.06
C THR A 136 6.64 0.17 -0.83
N MET A 137 7.63 1.04 -0.60
CA MET A 137 8.45 1.07 0.63
C MET A 137 8.67 2.51 1.04
N TYR A 138 8.89 2.67 2.34
CA TYR A 138 9.62 3.78 2.90
C TYR A 138 10.91 3.28 3.57
N ASP A 139 12.05 3.67 3.03
CA ASP A 139 13.39 3.29 3.51
C ASP A 139 14.06 4.48 4.19
N THR A 140 14.47 4.28 5.44
CA THR A 140 15.14 5.28 6.28
C THR A 140 16.37 4.66 6.92
N PRO A 141 17.29 5.45 7.50
CA PRO A 141 18.54 4.91 8.07
C PRO A 141 18.35 3.88 9.21
N GLN A 142 17.17 3.81 9.82
CA GLN A 142 16.90 2.94 10.98
C GLN A 142 15.74 1.96 10.77
N ILE A 143 14.79 2.30 9.92
CA ILE A 143 13.59 1.48 9.73
C ILE A 143 13.20 1.43 8.26
N ILE A 144 12.80 0.24 7.84
CA ILE A 144 12.12 -0.01 6.57
C ILE A 144 10.66 -0.26 6.91
N LEU A 145 9.78 0.54 6.35
CA LEU A 145 8.33 0.38 6.45
C LEU A 145 7.81 -0.09 5.11
N VAL A 146 7.08 -1.19 5.15
CA VAL A 146 6.66 -1.95 3.98
C VAL A 146 5.46 -2.80 4.33
N HIS A 147 4.52 -2.97 3.39
CA HIS A 147 3.25 -3.65 3.64
C HIS A 147 3.44 -5.01 4.31
N ALA A 148 4.27 -5.88 3.75
CA ALA A 148 4.41 -7.21 4.32
C ALA A 148 5.83 -7.77 4.37
N GLY A 149 6.90 -7.02 4.09
CA GLY A 149 8.25 -7.38 4.55
C GLY A 149 9.37 -7.17 3.53
N VAL A 150 10.57 -7.66 3.84
CA VAL A 150 11.71 -7.72 2.91
C VAL A 150 12.54 -8.96 3.21
N ARG A 151 13.28 -9.47 2.22
CA ARG A 151 14.29 -10.52 2.44
C ARG A 151 15.61 -9.89 2.88
N PRO A 152 16.05 -10.08 4.15
CA PRO A 152 17.25 -9.41 4.67
C PRO A 152 18.55 -10.02 4.13
N ASP A 153 18.49 -11.23 3.57
CA ASP A 153 19.61 -11.97 2.98
C ASP A 153 19.82 -11.66 1.49
N GLU A 154 18.89 -10.94 0.88
CA GLU A 154 18.96 -10.47 -0.51
C GLU A 154 19.14 -8.94 -0.56
N LYS A 155 19.45 -8.40 -1.74
CA LYS A 155 19.40 -6.95 -1.96
C LYS A 155 17.94 -6.51 -1.97
N TYR A 156 17.37 -6.25 -0.80
CA TYR A 156 15.93 -6.00 -0.60
C TYR A 156 15.34 -4.84 -1.41
N ASN A 157 16.18 -3.93 -1.92
CA ASN A 157 15.78 -2.77 -2.71
C ASN A 157 16.11 -2.91 -4.21
N ASP A 158 16.53 -4.09 -4.67
CA ASP A 158 16.84 -4.40 -6.06
C ASP A 158 15.67 -5.12 -6.75
N PRO A 159 15.02 -4.53 -7.75
CA PRO A 159 13.93 -5.17 -8.47
C PRO A 159 14.26 -6.51 -9.11
N ALA A 160 15.53 -6.77 -9.42
CA ALA A 160 15.95 -8.06 -9.95
C ALA A 160 15.77 -9.21 -8.96
N THR A 161 15.69 -8.90 -7.65
CA THR A 161 15.42 -9.90 -6.62
C THR A 161 13.92 -10.05 -6.36
N TYR A 162 13.06 -9.25 -7.00
CA TYR A 162 11.61 -9.28 -6.78
C TYR A 162 10.86 -10.37 -7.54
N ASN A 163 11.52 -11.30 -8.23
CA ASN A 163 10.81 -12.41 -8.89
C ASN A 163 11.71 -13.64 -8.87
N LYS A 164 11.15 -14.78 -8.46
CA LYS A 164 11.86 -16.06 -8.45
C LYS A 164 10.85 -17.16 -8.65
N GLU A 165 11.16 -18.03 -9.60
CA GLU A 165 10.47 -19.31 -9.73
C GLU A 165 10.87 -20.19 -8.54
N VAL A 166 9.88 -20.62 -7.77
CA VAL A 166 10.06 -21.55 -6.67
C VAL A 166 9.17 -22.76 -6.96
N TYR A 167 9.77 -23.94 -7.11
CA TYR A 167 9.08 -25.19 -7.46
C TYR A 167 8.34 -25.20 -8.81
N GLY A 168 8.85 -24.53 -9.85
CA GLY A 168 8.24 -24.52 -11.19
C GLY A 168 6.92 -23.74 -11.28
N LEU A 169 6.51 -23.09 -10.19
CA LEU A 169 5.49 -22.07 -10.20
C LEU A 169 6.20 -20.74 -10.47
N LYS A 170 5.89 -20.14 -11.62
CA LYS A 170 6.20 -18.74 -11.87
C LYS A 170 5.20 -17.92 -11.07
N PHE A 171 5.56 -17.68 -9.82
CA PHE A 171 4.96 -16.59 -9.11
C PHE A 171 5.56 -15.32 -9.72
N ASP A 172 4.80 -14.62 -10.56
CA ASP A 172 5.00 -13.18 -10.75
C ASP A 172 4.62 -12.54 -9.42
N TYR A 173 5.48 -12.74 -8.42
CA TYR A 173 5.37 -12.10 -7.14
C TYR A 173 5.78 -10.65 -7.39
N ASP A 174 4.83 -9.78 -7.74
CA ASP A 174 4.92 -8.34 -7.51
C ASP A 174 5.07 -7.99 -5.99
N PHE A 175 5.43 -8.99 -5.16
CA PHE A 175 5.15 -9.16 -3.75
C PHE A 175 6.41 -9.54 -2.94
N TYR A 176 7.62 -9.15 -3.37
CA TYR A 176 8.81 -9.28 -2.50
C TYR A 176 8.82 -8.33 -1.30
N ARG A 177 7.69 -7.63 -1.17
CA ARG A 177 7.30 -6.88 -0.02
C ARG A 177 6.20 -7.55 0.80
N ILE A 178 6.09 -8.89 0.71
CA ILE A 178 5.13 -9.72 1.45
C ILE A 178 5.78 -11.01 1.97
N TRP A 179 6.47 -10.93 3.11
CA TRP A 179 6.54 -11.98 4.12
C TRP A 179 6.90 -11.42 5.51
N ALA A 180 5.96 -11.50 6.46
CA ALA A 180 6.24 -11.30 7.88
C ALA A 180 6.87 -12.59 8.42
N ARG A 181 8.04 -12.49 9.07
CA ARG A 181 8.63 -13.63 9.78
C ARG A 181 7.79 -13.90 11.03
N GLU A 182 7.59 -15.18 11.35
CA GLU A 182 7.20 -15.59 12.70
C GLU A 182 8.10 -14.88 13.73
N GLY A 183 7.47 -14.30 14.75
CA GLY A 183 8.15 -13.92 15.98
C GLY A 183 8.08 -12.45 16.41
N ILE A 184 7.20 -11.60 15.88
CA ILE A 184 6.94 -10.29 16.48
C ILE A 184 5.44 -10.05 16.59
N LEU A 185 4.95 -10.02 17.83
CA LEU A 185 3.64 -9.49 18.20
C LEU A 185 3.56 -8.04 17.73
N VAL A 186 2.63 -7.76 16.83
CA VAL A 186 2.14 -6.42 16.55
C VAL A 186 0.73 -6.36 17.12
N PHE A 187 0.51 -5.43 18.05
CA PHE A 187 -0.79 -5.15 18.66
C PHE A 187 -1.70 -4.42 17.69
#